data_AF-A0A1Q3DHF3-F1
#
_entry.id   AF-A0A1Q3DHF3-F1
#
_cell.length_a   1.000
_cell.length_b   1.000
_cell.length_c   1.000
_cell.angle_alpha   90.00
_cell.angle_beta   90.00
_cell.angle_gamma   90.00
#
_symmetry.space_group_name_H-M   'P 1'
#
loop_
_entity.id
_entity.type
_entity.pdbx_description
1 polymer ?
#
loop_
_entity_poly.entity_id
_entity_poly.type
_entity_poly.pdbx_seq_one_letter_code
_entity_poly.pdbx_strand_id
1 'polypeptide(L)'
;TNIHTQLIKKIKIYAKEIPCLHLPTHEALKIVETDASDIGYGGILKQLINNKEQLVQYTSDSWNNAQRNYATVKKEILAIVLCIQKFQTDLLNQKFLIRVDCAAAGSILNKDVKNLASKQIFAR
;
A
#
# COMPACT_ATOMS: atom_id res chain seq x y z
N THR A 1 15.01 -13.36 28.01
CA THR A 1 16.10 -13.65 27.05
C THR A 1 15.86 -14.89 26.17
N ASN A 2 15.29 -16.00 26.67
CA ASN A 2 14.97 -17.17 25.83
C ASN A 2 13.77 -16.95 24.88
N ILE A 3 12.71 -16.29 25.36
CA ILE A 3 11.47 -16.04 24.58
C ILE A 3 11.75 -15.23 23.29
N HIS A 4 12.48 -14.11 23.40
CA HIS A 4 12.83 -13.30 22.22
C HIS A 4 13.61 -14.11 21.18
N THR A 5 14.57 -14.93 21.62
CA THR A 5 15.33 -15.81 20.73
C THR A 5 14.43 -16.82 20.01
N GLN A 6 13.45 -17.39 20.71
CA GLN A 6 12.49 -18.31 20.08
C GLN A 6 11.56 -17.59 19.08
N LEU A 7 11.11 -16.37 19.39
CA LEU A 7 10.31 -15.56 18.47
C LEU A 7 11.09 -15.22 17.20
N ILE A 8 12.35 -14.79 17.32
CA ILE A 8 13.20 -14.51 16.17
C ILE A 8 13.44 -15.77 15.34
N LYS A 9 13.62 -16.94 15.97
CA LYS A 9 13.72 -18.21 15.24
C LYS A 9 12.45 -18.52 14.45
N LYS A 10 11.27 -18.32 15.04
CA LYS A 10 9.98 -18.51 14.35
C LYS A 10 9.82 -17.55 13.17
N ILE A 11 10.10 -16.26 13.36
CA ILE A 11 10.04 -15.26 12.27
C ILE A 11 10.99 -15.66 11.13
N LYS A 12 12.21 -16.09 11.44
CA LYS A 12 13.17 -16.56 10.43
C LYS A 12 12.68 -17.80 9.67
N ILE A 13 11.93 -18.69 10.31
CA ILE A 13 11.30 -19.84 9.63
C ILE A 13 10.21 -19.32 8.69
N TYR A 14 9.29 -18.48 9.15
CA TYR A 14 8.24 -17.91 8.29
C TYR A 14 8.80 -17.12 7.11
N ALA A 15 9.90 -16.39 7.32
CA ALA A 15 10.57 -15.64 6.25
C ALA A 15 11.10 -16.53 5.13
N LYS A 16 11.41 -17.82 5.41
CA LYS A 16 11.83 -18.80 4.39
C LYS A 16 10.66 -19.33 3.57
N GLU A 17 9.46 -19.32 4.15
CA GLU A 17 8.22 -19.80 3.52
C GLU A 17 7.46 -18.69 2.80
N ILE A 18 8.07 -17.50 2.63
CA ILE A 18 7.44 -16.41 1.86
C ILE A 18 7.28 -16.89 0.41
N PRO A 19 6.06 -16.88 -0.14
CA PRO A 19 5.82 -17.35 -1.50
C PRO A 19 6.56 -16.48 -2.52
N CYS A 20 7.03 -17.11 -3.60
CA CYS A 20 7.66 -16.39 -4.71
C CYS A 20 6.71 -15.35 -5.33
N LEU A 21 7.31 -14.28 -5.82
CA LEU A 21 6.59 -13.29 -6.61
C LEU A 21 6.14 -13.89 -7.94
N HIS A 22 4.96 -13.47 -8.37
CA HIS A 22 4.37 -13.83 -9.64
C HIS A 22 4.60 -12.71 -10.65
N LEU A 23 4.69 -13.09 -11.92
CA LEU A 23 4.75 -12.11 -12.99
C LEU A 23 3.41 -11.36 -13.09
N PRO A 24 3.45 -10.03 -13.30
CA PRO A 24 2.24 -9.24 -13.44
C PRO A 24 1.48 -9.65 -14.70
N THR A 25 0.20 -9.98 -14.53
CA THR A 25 -0.74 -10.21 -15.64
C THR A 25 -1.55 -8.94 -15.88
N HIS A 26 -1.64 -8.48 -17.13
CA HIS A 26 -2.31 -7.21 -17.44
C HIS A 26 -3.83 -7.23 -17.20
N GLU A 27 -4.50 -8.36 -17.43
CA GLU A 27 -5.96 -8.44 -17.32
C GLU A 27 -6.45 -8.75 -15.90
N ALA A 28 -5.54 -9.13 -15.01
CA ALA A 28 -5.88 -9.51 -13.64
C ALA A 28 -6.21 -8.28 -12.80
N LEU A 29 -7.26 -8.38 -11.98
CA LEU A 29 -7.61 -7.34 -11.02
C LEU A 29 -6.45 -7.13 -10.04
N LYS A 30 -5.95 -5.90 -9.96
CA LYS A 30 -4.88 -5.51 -9.04
C LYS A 30 -5.45 -5.11 -7.68
N ILE A 31 -4.73 -5.48 -6.63
CA ILE A 31 -5.04 -5.15 -5.24
C ILE A 31 -3.79 -4.56 -4.63
N VAL A 32 -3.88 -3.33 -4.13
CA VAL A 32 -2.82 -2.65 -3.39
C VAL A 32 -3.20 -2.67 -1.92
N GLU A 33 -2.32 -3.16 -1.06
CA GLU A 33 -2.47 -3.00 0.39
C GLU A 33 -1.32 -2.13 0.90
N THR A 34 -1.62 -1.21 1.80
CA THR A 34 -0.64 -0.29 2.36
C THR A 34 -0.79 -0.20 3.86
N ASP A 35 0.32 0.06 4.53
CA ASP A 35 0.38 0.28 5.96
C ASP A 35 1.41 1.39 6.26
N ALA A 36 1.13 2.22 7.26
CA ALA A 36 2.03 3.27 7.71
C ALA A 36 2.35 3.10 9.20
N SER A 37 3.63 3.25 9.51
CA SER A 37 4.14 3.28 10.87
C SER A 37 4.68 4.66 11.22
N ASP A 38 5.15 4.83 12.45
CA ASP A 38 5.81 6.06 12.86
C ASP A 38 7.15 6.30 12.16
N ILE A 39 7.80 5.26 11.65
CA ILE A 39 9.14 5.32 11.08
C ILE A 39 9.18 5.26 9.55
N GLY A 40 8.15 4.70 8.92
CA GLY A 40 8.09 4.51 7.47
C GLY A 40 6.76 3.92 7.01
N TYR A 41 6.70 3.51 5.75
CA TYR A 41 5.55 2.84 5.16
C TYR A 41 5.93 1.53 4.47
N GLY A 42 4.92 0.70 4.25
CA GLY A 42 5.00 -0.49 3.43
C GLY A 42 3.79 -0.60 2.52
N GLY A 43 3.96 -1.32 1.42
CA GLY A 43 2.87 -1.71 0.56
C GLY A 43 3.16 -2.97 -0.23
N ILE A 44 2.09 -3.64 -0.62
CA ILE A 44 2.14 -4.84 -1.45
C ILE A 44 1.19 -4.69 -2.63
N LEU A 45 1.68 -5.12 -3.79
CA LEU A 45 0.88 -5.29 -4.99
C LEU A 45 0.54 -6.77 -5.14
N LYS A 46 -0.75 -7.06 -5.22
CA LYS A 46 -1.30 -8.38 -5.50
C LYS A 46 -2.13 -8.35 -6.77
N GLN A 47 -2.35 -9.53 -7.34
CA GLN A 47 -3.30 -9.74 -8.43
C GLN A 47 -4.22 -10.90 -8.10
N LEU A 48 -5.48 -10.81 -8.53
CA LEU A 48 -6.48 -11.86 -8.35
C LEU A 48 -6.57 -12.69 -9.63
N ILE A 49 -6.13 -13.95 -9.57
CA ILE A 49 -6.21 -14.90 -10.69
C ILE A 49 -6.86 -16.19 -10.17
N ASN A 50 -7.90 -16.68 -10.85
CA ASN A 50 -8.64 -17.89 -10.45
C ASN A 50 -9.10 -17.84 -8.97
N ASN A 51 -9.60 -16.69 -8.51
CA ASN A 51 -9.98 -16.41 -7.12
C ASN A 51 -8.85 -16.60 -6.07
N LYS A 52 -7.58 -16.60 -6.50
CA LYS A 52 -6.43 -16.64 -5.60
C LYS A 52 -5.63 -15.36 -5.72
N GLU A 53 -5.28 -14.79 -4.58
CA GLU A 53 -4.40 -13.62 -4.53
C GLU A 53 -2.95 -14.08 -4.70
N GLN A 54 -2.29 -13.51 -5.69
CA GLN A 54 -0.89 -13.74 -6.00
C GLN A 54 -0.10 -12.47 -5.72
N LEU A 55 1.03 -12.61 -5.03
CA LEU A 55 1.94 -11.50 -4.75
C LEU A 55 2.74 -11.17 -6.02
N VAL A 56 2.79 -9.88 -6.36
CA VAL A 56 3.48 -9.38 -7.55
C VAL A 56 4.69 -8.55 -7.15
N GLN A 57 4.53 -7.63 -6.19
CA GLN A 57 5.59 -6.72 -5.79
C GLN A 57 5.43 -6.27 -4.34
N TYR A 58 6.57 -5.97 -3.70
CA TYR A 58 6.64 -5.30 -2.40
C TYR A 58 7.27 -3.92 -2.55
N THR A 59 6.88 -2.98 -1.69
CA THR A 59 7.59 -1.73 -1.49
C THR A 59 7.59 -1.35 -0.02
N SER A 60 8.66 -0.71 0.42
CA SER A 60 8.73 -0.04 1.70
C SER A 60 9.80 1.05 1.64
N ASP A 61 9.62 2.09 2.45
CA ASP A 61 10.64 3.11 2.65
C ASP A 61 10.46 3.80 4.02
N SER A 62 11.49 4.49 4.47
CA SER A 62 11.48 5.26 5.71
C SER A 62 11.00 6.69 5.49
N TRP A 63 10.34 7.26 6.50
CA TRP A 63 9.95 8.66 6.48
C TRP A 63 11.15 9.59 6.62
N ASN A 64 11.12 10.70 5.88
CA ASN A 64 12.03 11.81 6.14
C ASN A 64 11.65 12.57 7.43
N ASN A 65 12.50 13.49 7.87
CA ASN A 65 12.29 14.24 9.12
C ASN A 65 10.96 14.98 9.18
N ALA A 66 10.48 15.55 8.08
CA ALA A 66 9.21 16.25 8.05
C ALA A 66 8.02 15.28 8.09
N GLN A 67 8.07 14.20 7.31
CA GLN A 67 7.02 13.18 7.21
C GLN A 67 6.80 12.43 8.53
N ARG A 68 7.86 12.19 9.31
CA ARG A 68 7.76 11.58 10.66
C ARG A 68 6.82 12.36 11.59
N ASN A 69 6.74 13.68 11.43
CA ASN A 69 5.93 14.56 12.25
C ASN A 69 4.47 14.68 11.77
N TYR A 70 4.10 14.01 10.68
CA TYR A 70 2.72 14.02 10.21
C TYR A 70 1.81 13.24 11.15
N ALA A 71 0.55 13.67 11.26
CA ALA A 71 -0.48 12.91 11.97
C ALA A 71 -0.67 11.53 11.32
N THR A 72 -1.04 10.52 12.10
CA THR A 72 -1.20 9.12 11.65
C THR A 72 -2.02 9.02 10.36
N VAL A 73 -3.20 9.64 10.32
CA VAL A 73 -4.06 9.61 9.12
C VAL A 73 -3.40 10.23 7.88
N LYS A 74 -2.54 11.25 8.05
CA LYS A 74 -1.77 11.82 6.94
C LYS A 74 -0.66 10.88 6.48
N LYS A 75 -0.03 10.14 7.40
CA LYS A 75 0.97 9.11 7.06
C LYS A 75 0.32 7.99 6.26
N GLU A 76 -0.86 7.52 6.66
CA GLU A 76 -1.64 6.51 5.92
C GLU A 76 -1.94 6.95 4.48
N ILE A 77 -2.46 8.17 4.31
CA ILE A 77 -2.76 8.71 2.98
C ILE A 77 -1.48 8.86 2.15
N LEU A 78 -0.39 9.31 2.77
CA LEU A 78 0.89 9.43 2.08
C LEU A 78 1.44 8.06 1.66
N ALA A 79 1.31 7.04 2.50
CA ALA A 79 1.69 5.67 2.17
C ALA A 79 0.92 5.15 0.96
N ILE A 80 -0.40 5.38 0.88
CA ILE A 80 -1.21 5.03 -0.29
C ILE A 80 -0.64 5.68 -1.55
N VAL A 81 -0.38 6.99 -1.51
CA VAL A 81 0.12 7.75 -2.67
C VAL A 81 1.49 7.23 -3.13
N LEU A 82 2.43 7.03 -2.21
CA LEU A 82 3.78 6.58 -2.53
C LEU A 82 3.81 5.13 -3.04
N CYS A 83 2.99 4.25 -2.48
CA CYS A 83 2.85 2.88 -2.98
C CYS A 83 2.28 2.84 -4.40
N ILE A 84 1.23 3.62 -4.68
CA ILE A 84 0.67 3.72 -6.04
C ILE A 84 1.70 4.27 -7.02
N GLN A 85 2.46 5.30 -6.64
CA GLN A 85 3.55 5.83 -7.46
C GLN A 85 4.62 4.76 -7.74
N LYS A 86 4.98 3.94 -6.74
CA LYS A 86 5.95 2.86 -6.93
C LYS A 86 5.43 1.76 -7.86
N PHE A 87 4.14 1.44 -7.77
CA PHE A 87 3.47 0.41 -8.57
C PHE A 87 2.88 0.95 -9.88
N GLN A 88 3.25 2.17 -10.29
CA GLN A 88 2.62 2.85 -11.42
C GLN A 88 2.68 2.03 -12.71
N THR A 89 3.76 1.29 -12.94
CA THR A 89 3.93 0.42 -14.13
C THR A 89 2.81 -0.60 -14.28
N ASP A 90 2.30 -1.12 -13.17
CA ASP A 90 1.28 -2.17 -13.13
C ASP A 90 -0.14 -1.64 -12.96
N LEU A 91 -0.27 -0.42 -12.41
CA LEU A 91 -1.57 0.17 -12.09
C LEU A 91 -2.06 1.17 -13.15
N LEU A 92 -1.17 1.67 -14.00
CA LEU A 92 -1.53 2.69 -14.98
C LEU A 92 -2.65 2.20 -15.91
N ASN A 93 -3.69 3.01 -16.07
CA ASN A 93 -4.89 2.70 -16.86
C ASN A 93 -5.65 1.43 -16.43
N GLN A 94 -5.41 0.92 -15.22
CA GLN A 94 -6.12 -0.22 -14.67
C GLN A 94 -7.06 0.20 -13.55
N LYS A 95 -8.19 -0.52 -13.41
CA LYS A 95 -9.00 -0.45 -12.18
C LYS A 95 -8.36 -1.38 -11.15
N PHE A 96 -8.16 -0.86 -9.94
CA PHE A 96 -7.56 -1.62 -8.84
C PHE A 96 -8.28 -1.34 -7.53
N LEU A 97 -8.14 -2.28 -6.59
CA LEU A 97 -8.65 -2.17 -5.24
C LEU A 97 -7.54 -1.71 -4.30
N ILE A 98 -7.82 -0.70 -3.47
CA ILE A 98 -6.93 -0.31 -2.37
C ILE A 98 -7.52 -0.86 -1.07
N ARG A 99 -6.72 -1.58 -0.28
CA ARG A 99 -7.07 -2.01 1.08
C ARG A 99 -6.16 -1.33 2.08
N VAL A 100 -6.78 -0.66 3.05
CA VAL A 100 -6.11 0.03 4.15
C VAL A 100 -6.87 -0.27 5.44
N ASP A 101 -6.17 -0.27 6.56
CA ASP A 101 -6.74 -0.46 7.89
C ASP A 101 -7.36 0.84 8.46
N CYS A 102 -6.94 2.00 7.94
CA CYS A 102 -7.44 3.31 8.33
C CYS A 102 -8.79 3.64 7.67
N ALA A 103 -9.89 3.47 8.43
CA ALA A 103 -11.24 3.82 7.98
C ALA A 103 -11.41 5.28 7.51
N ALA A 104 -10.64 6.21 8.09
CA ALA A 104 -10.68 7.63 7.73
C ALA A 104 -10.12 7.90 6.32
N ALA A 105 -9.12 7.13 5.87
CA ALA A 105 -8.41 7.39 4.62
C ALA A 105 -9.36 7.41 3.40
N GLY A 106 -10.27 6.44 3.31
CA GLY A 106 -11.24 6.37 2.22
C GLY A 106 -12.16 7.59 2.16
N SER A 107 -12.63 8.08 3.31
CA SER A 107 -13.51 9.26 3.38
C SER A 107 -12.78 10.55 2.95
N ILE A 108 -11.53 10.71 3.36
CA ILE A 108 -10.70 11.88 3.06
C ILE A 108 -10.37 11.93 1.57
N LEU A 109 -9.92 10.80 0.99
CA LEU A 109 -9.62 10.69 -0.43
C LEU A 109 -10.84 11.04 -1.28
N ASN A 110 -12.02 10.50 -0.93
CA ASN A 110 -13.26 10.80 -1.64
C ASN A 110 -13.65 12.29 -1.54
N LYS A 111 -13.43 12.92 -0.39
CA LYS A 111 -13.70 14.35 -0.20
C LYS A 111 -12.75 15.20 -1.04
N ASP A 112 -11.47 14.87 -1.05
CA ASP A 112 -10.44 15.62 -1.80
C ASP A 112 -10.63 15.49 -3.31
N VAL A 113 -10.99 14.30 -3.82
CA VAL A 113 -11.33 14.10 -5.23
C VAL A 113 -12.52 14.95 -5.65
N LYS A 114 -13.59 14.99 -4.84
CA LYS A 114 -14.76 15.84 -5.11
C LYS A 114 -14.40 17.32 -5.12
N ASN A 115 -13.54 17.75 -4.19
CA ASN A 115 -13.05 19.13 -4.12
C ASN A 115 -12.16 19.52 -5.31
N LEU A 116 -11.37 18.59 -5.85
CA LEU A 116 -10.55 18.84 -7.03
C LEU A 116 -11.42 18.95 -8.29
N ALA A 117 -12.39 18.05 -8.45
CA ALA A 117 -13.34 18.08 -9.55
C ALA A 117 -14.16 19.37 -9.55
N SER A 118 -14.62 19.83 -8.37
CA SER A 118 -15.35 21.11 -8.29
C SER A 118 -14.46 22.29 -8.67
N LYS A 119 -13.21 22.36 -8.20
CA LYS A 119 -12.26 23.42 -8.59
C LYS A 119 -11.98 23.45 -10.10
N GLN A 120 -11.88 22.31 -10.77
CA GLN A 120 -11.70 22.25 -12.23
C GLN A 120 -12.94 22.71 -13.00
N ILE A 121 -14.14 22.46 -12.48
CA ILE A 121 -15.40 22.94 -13.08
C ILE A 121 -15.50 24.47 -13.01
N PHE A 122 -15.06 25.09 -11.91
CA PHE A 122 -15.07 26.55 -11.74
C PHE A 122 -13.86 27.28 -12.36
N ALA A 123 -12.86 26.54 -12.87
CA ALA A 123 -11.69 27.09 -13.55
C ALA A 123 -11.83 27.13 -15.09
N ARG A 124 -13.02 26.80 -15.61
CA ARG A 124 -13.42 26.90 -17.02
C ARG A 124 -14.36 28.09 -17.21
#